data_AF-A0A2A2M5X0-F1
#
_entry.id   AF-A0A2A2M5X0-F1
#
_cell.length_a   1.000
_cell.length_b   1.000
_cell.length_c   1.000
_cell.angle_alpha   90.00
_cell.angle_beta   90.00
_cell.angle_gamma   90.00
#
_symmetry.space_group_name_H-M   'P 1'
#
loop_
_entity.id
_entity.type
_entity.pdbx_description
1 polymer ?
#
loop_
_entity_poly.entity_id
_entity_poly.type
_entity_poly.pdbx_seq_one_letter_code
_entity_poly.pdbx_strand_id
1 'polypeptide(L)'
;MWEARSDSGSVRREWMSDLYWLTDEQMARLQPFFPKSHGKPRVDDRRVLSGIIFVNRNGLRWCDAPKDYGPHKTLYNRWKRWSERGIFLRMMEGLAAAEAVPKTVMIDATYLKAHRTASSLRVKKIPWARAGAG
;
A
#
# COMPACT_ATOMS: atom_id res chain seq x y z
N MET A 1 20.81 -13.83 -33.24
CA MET A 1 19.43 -13.35 -33.49
C MET A 1 18.59 -13.81 -32.31
N TRP A 2 18.40 -12.94 -31.32
CA TRP A 2 17.64 -13.23 -30.11
C TRP A 2 16.29 -12.54 -30.23
N GLU A 3 15.23 -13.32 -30.43
CA GLU A 3 13.86 -12.82 -30.44
C GLU A 3 13.50 -12.39 -29.01
N ALA A 4 13.36 -11.08 -28.80
CA ALA A 4 12.86 -10.51 -27.57
C ALA A 4 11.40 -10.94 -27.37
N ARG A 5 11.15 -11.75 -26.34
CA ARG A 5 9.80 -12.11 -25.89
C ARG A 5 9.16 -10.89 -25.22
N SER A 6 8.56 -10.04 -26.05
CA SER A 6 7.67 -8.95 -25.62
C SER A 6 6.34 -9.54 -25.16
N ASP A 7 6.29 -10.04 -23.93
CA ASP A 7 5.02 -10.39 -23.29
C ASP A 7 5.00 -9.93 -21.82
N SER A 8 5.21 -8.62 -21.62
CA SER A 8 5.28 -8.00 -20.30
C SER A 8 3.99 -7.24 -19.91
N GLY A 9 2.93 -7.33 -20.73
CA GLY A 9 1.72 -6.51 -20.60
C GLY A 9 0.41 -7.26 -20.31
N SER A 10 0.36 -8.58 -20.52
CA SER A 10 -0.85 -9.40 -20.31
C SER A 10 -0.97 -9.89 -18.86
N VAL A 11 0.11 -10.48 -18.33
CA VAL A 11 0.16 -11.03 -16.95
C VAL A 11 -0.13 -9.97 -15.89
N ARG A 12 0.21 -8.70 -16.12
CA ARG A 12 -0.08 -7.63 -15.13
C ARG A 12 -1.56 -7.27 -15.01
N ARG A 13 -2.38 -7.47 -16.04
CA ARG A 13 -3.80 -7.10 -16.02
C ARG A 13 -4.69 -8.16 -15.40
N GLU A 14 -4.30 -9.42 -15.52
CA GLU A 14 -5.10 -10.58 -15.08
C GLU A 14 -5.06 -10.78 -13.54
N TRP A 15 -3.99 -10.34 -12.87
CA TRP A 15 -3.86 -10.38 -11.41
C TRP A 15 -4.54 -9.19 -10.70
N MET A 16 -5.05 -8.21 -11.46
CA MET A 16 -5.71 -7.00 -10.94
C MET A 16 -7.24 -7.15 -10.87
N SER A 17 -7.78 -8.29 -11.29
CA SER A 17 -9.23 -8.52 -11.42
C SER A 17 -9.93 -8.79 -10.08
N ASP A 18 -9.21 -9.29 -9.08
CA ASP A 18 -9.76 -9.53 -7.74
C ASP A 18 -9.37 -8.38 -6.79
N LEU A 19 -10.03 -7.24 -6.97
CA LEU A 19 -9.93 -6.13 -6.01
C LEU A 19 -10.44 -6.59 -4.64
N TYR A 20 -9.66 -6.31 -3.61
CA TYR A 20 -10.05 -6.54 -2.23
C TYR A 20 -10.89 -5.38 -1.72
N TRP A 21 -12.13 -5.67 -1.33
CA TRP A 21 -13.02 -4.72 -0.67
C TRP A 21 -13.43 -5.24 0.69
N LEU A 22 -13.25 -4.40 1.73
CA LEU A 22 -13.81 -4.70 3.04
C LEU A 22 -15.33 -4.81 2.93
N THR A 23 -15.94 -5.80 3.58
CA THR A 23 -17.40 -5.89 3.69
C THR A 23 -17.93 -4.86 4.69
N ASP A 24 -19.23 -4.59 4.66
CA ASP A 24 -19.86 -3.69 5.63
C ASP A 24 -19.73 -4.21 7.06
N GLU A 25 -19.80 -5.52 7.25
CA GLU A 25 -19.57 -6.16 8.55
C GLU A 25 -18.14 -5.97 9.05
N GLN A 26 -17.14 -6.15 8.18
CA GLN A 26 -15.74 -5.90 8.52
C GLN A 26 -15.51 -4.42 8.84
N MET A 27 -16.13 -3.52 8.07
CA MET A 27 -16.07 -2.09 8.33
C MET A 27 -16.70 -1.71 9.67
N ALA A 28 -17.84 -2.31 10.03
CA ALA A 28 -18.49 -2.07 11.32
C ALA A 28 -17.59 -2.47 12.50
N ARG A 29 -16.81 -3.55 12.38
CA ARG A 29 -15.82 -3.96 13.39
C ARG A 29 -14.63 -3.00 13.48
N LEU A 30 -14.24 -2.37 12.37
CA LEU A 30 -13.08 -1.48 12.30
C LEU A 30 -13.39 -0.02 12.67
N GLN A 31 -14.63 0.42 12.44
CA GLN A 31 -15.09 1.79 12.66
C GLN A 31 -14.79 2.35 14.06
N PRO A 32 -14.90 1.59 15.18
CA PRO A 32 -14.62 2.10 16.53
C PRO A 32 -13.18 2.60 16.71
N PHE A 33 -12.23 2.09 15.92
CA PHE A 33 -10.82 2.47 16.00
C PHE A 33 -10.48 3.69 15.15
N PHE A 34 -11.42 4.17 14.32
CA PHE A 34 -11.15 5.29 13.44
C PHE A 34 -11.00 6.57 14.25
N PRO A 35 -10.04 7.44 13.90
CA PRO A 35 -9.89 8.71 14.59
C PRO A 35 -11.19 9.53 14.46
N LYS A 36 -11.56 10.35 15.45
CA LYS A 36 -12.74 11.24 15.33
C LYS A 36 -12.58 12.23 14.18
N SER A 37 -13.63 12.48 13.39
CA SER A 37 -13.58 13.45 12.28
C SER A 37 -13.71 14.86 12.83
N HIS A 38 -12.85 15.78 12.44
CA HIS A 38 -13.01 17.20 12.75
C HIS A 38 -13.59 17.91 11.54
N GLY A 39 -14.90 18.18 11.57
CA GLY A 39 -15.61 19.11 10.68
C GLY A 39 -15.84 18.69 9.22
N LYS A 40 -14.88 18.06 8.55
CA LYS A 40 -15.00 17.64 7.14
C LYS A 40 -15.33 16.15 7.02
N PRO A 41 -16.37 15.76 6.25
CA PRO A 41 -16.64 14.36 5.95
C PRO A 41 -15.39 13.70 5.40
N ARG A 42 -15.02 12.54 5.96
CA ARG A 42 -13.82 11.82 5.50
C ARG A 42 -14.06 11.30 4.09
N VAL A 43 -12.99 11.33 3.29
CA VAL A 43 -12.90 10.50 2.09
C VAL A 43 -13.24 9.06 2.49
N ASP A 44 -14.08 8.40 1.70
CA ASP A 44 -14.54 7.02 1.87
C ASP A 44 -13.46 6.11 2.51
N ASP A 45 -13.60 5.91 3.82
CA ASP A 45 -12.61 5.19 4.63
C ASP A 45 -12.59 3.70 4.26
N ARG A 46 -13.73 3.14 3.81
CA ARG A 46 -13.81 1.77 3.29
C ARG A 46 -12.92 1.61 2.07
N ARG A 47 -13.05 2.52 1.10
CA ARG A 47 -12.23 2.50 -0.12
C ARG A 47 -10.74 2.66 0.17
N VAL A 48 -10.38 3.64 0.99
CA VAL A 48 -8.97 3.92 1.30
C VAL A 48 -8.34 2.76 2.09
N LEU A 49 -9.03 2.23 3.09
CA LEU A 49 -8.52 1.12 3.89
C LEU A 49 -8.42 -0.17 3.09
N SER A 50 -9.40 -0.46 2.24
CA SER A 50 -9.38 -1.59 1.31
C SER A 50 -8.14 -1.52 0.39
N GLY A 51 -7.86 -0.34 -0.17
CA GLY A 51 -6.67 -0.11 -1.01
C GLY A 51 -5.35 -0.26 -0.26
N ILE A 52 -5.27 0.21 0.99
CA ILE A 52 -4.09 0.02 1.85
C ILE A 52 -3.84 -1.48 2.10
N ILE A 53 -4.89 -2.23 2.45
CA ILE A 53 -4.80 -3.67 2.69
C ILE A 53 -4.36 -4.39 1.41
N PHE A 54 -4.92 -4.03 0.26
CA PHE A 54 -4.54 -4.59 -1.03
C PHE A 54 -3.05 -4.38 -1.34
N VAL A 55 -2.54 -3.16 -1.16
CA VAL A 55 -1.11 -2.85 -1.40
C VAL A 55 -0.22 -3.66 -0.46
N ASN A 56 -0.55 -3.69 0.84
CA ASN A 56 0.26 -4.39 1.83
C ASN A 56 0.24 -5.92 1.64
N ARG A 57 -0.93 -6.50 1.34
CA ARG A 57 -1.09 -7.94 1.12
C ARG A 57 -0.29 -8.44 -0.08
N ASN A 58 -0.18 -7.63 -1.12
CA ASN A 58 0.48 -8.01 -2.37
C ASN A 58 1.92 -7.46 -2.49
N GLY A 59 2.43 -6.74 -1.47
CA GLY A 59 3.78 -6.16 -1.50
C GLY A 59 4.00 -5.12 -2.60
N LEU A 60 2.95 -4.40 -3.01
CA LEU A 60 3.01 -3.47 -4.14
C LEU A 60 3.66 -2.15 -3.75
N ARG A 61 4.24 -1.46 -4.74
CA ARG A 61 4.55 -0.03 -4.59
C ARG A 61 3.22 0.73 -4.57
N TRP A 62 3.14 1.79 -3.77
CA TRP A 62 1.93 2.63 -3.70
C TRP A 62 1.47 3.15 -5.07
N CYS A 63 2.39 3.51 -5.96
CA CYS A 63 2.08 3.98 -7.31
C CYS A 63 1.41 2.94 -8.21
N ASP A 64 1.57 1.66 -7.88
CA ASP A 64 1.01 0.53 -8.63
C ASP A 64 -0.36 0.08 -8.08
N ALA A 65 -0.88 0.77 -7.05
CA ALA A 65 -2.21 0.49 -6.51
C ALA A 65 -3.31 0.71 -7.57
N PRO A 66 -4.33 -0.16 -7.66
CA PRO A 66 -5.47 0.02 -8.55
C PRO A 66 -6.15 1.37 -8.35
N LYS A 67 -6.55 2.00 -9.46
CA LYS A 67 -7.14 3.35 -9.46
C LYS A 67 -8.49 3.41 -8.76
N ASP A 68 -9.18 2.27 -8.67
CA ASP A 68 -10.49 2.12 -8.00
C ASP A 68 -10.43 2.49 -6.51
N TYR A 69 -9.27 2.31 -5.85
CA TYR A 69 -9.08 2.76 -4.47
C TYR A 69 -8.81 4.26 -4.33
N GLY A 70 -8.63 4.96 -5.45
CA GLY A 70 -8.32 6.38 -5.52
C GLY A 70 -6.82 6.68 -5.63
N PRO A 71 -6.43 7.96 -5.47
CA PRO A 71 -5.04 8.38 -5.70
C PRO A 71 -4.06 7.69 -4.75
N HIS A 72 -2.97 7.13 -5.28
CA HIS A 72 -1.93 6.46 -4.48
C HIS A 72 -1.37 7.34 -3.34
N LYS A 73 -1.23 8.66 -3.56
CA LYS A 73 -0.80 9.60 -2.52
C LYS A 73 -1.77 9.63 -1.34
N THR A 74 -3.07 9.49 -1.59
CA THR A 74 -4.09 9.45 -0.53
C THR A 74 -3.95 8.17 0.30
N LEU A 75 -3.74 7.02 -0.35
CA LEU A 75 -3.50 5.74 0.33
C LEU A 75 -2.26 5.83 1.23
N TYR A 76 -1.12 6.23 0.65
CA TYR A 76 0.14 6.36 1.38
C TYR A 76 0.03 7.36 2.55
N ASN A 77 -0.49 8.56 2.30
CA ASN A 77 -0.59 9.58 3.34
C ASN A 77 -1.54 9.19 4.46
N ARG A 78 -2.56 8.38 4.17
CA ARG A 78 -3.47 7.83 5.18
C ARG A 78 -2.77 6.75 6.00
N TRP A 79 -2.16 5.79 5.32
CA TRP A 79 -1.40 4.71 5.96
C TRP A 79 -0.33 5.29 6.89
N LYS A 80 0.51 6.20 6.40
CA LYS A 80 1.56 6.85 7.20
C LYS A 80 1.00 7.51 8.45
N ARG A 81 -0.02 8.37 8.31
CA ARG A 81 -0.64 9.08 9.44
C ARG A 81 -1.30 8.15 10.45
N TRP A 82 -1.86 7.03 10.01
CA TRP A 82 -2.49 6.05 10.89
C TRP A 82 -1.47 5.18 11.61
N SER A 83 -0.40 4.78 10.92
CA SER A 83 0.74 4.08 11.52
C SER A 83 1.42 4.92 12.60
N GLU A 84 1.73 6.19 12.31
CA GLU A 84 2.36 7.11 13.27
C GLU A 84 1.50 7.36 14.52
N ARG A 85 0.17 7.25 14.40
CA ARG A 85 -0.77 7.40 15.52
C ARG A 85 -1.07 6.08 16.26
N GLY A 86 -0.49 4.97 15.80
CA GLY A 86 -0.74 3.64 16.33
C GLY A 86 -2.17 3.15 16.10
N ILE A 87 -2.88 3.66 15.09
CA ILE A 87 -4.28 3.28 14.82
C ILE A 87 -4.35 1.81 14.39
N PHE A 88 -3.46 1.37 13.49
CA PHE A 88 -3.41 -0.02 13.06
C PHE A 88 -3.08 -0.98 14.21
N LEU A 89 -2.20 -0.58 15.12
CA LEU A 89 -1.89 -1.38 16.31
C LEU A 89 -3.14 -1.58 17.18
N ARG A 90 -3.86 -0.49 17.49
CA ARG A 90 -5.10 -0.56 18.27
C ARG A 90 -6.19 -1.38 17.59
N MET A 91 -6.28 -1.32 16.26
CA MET A 91 -7.20 -2.17 15.48
C MET A 91 -6.86 -3.64 15.68
N MET A 92 -5.58 -4.02 15.54
CA MET A 92 -5.15 -5.41 15.72
C MET A 92 -5.39 -5.89 17.15
N GLU A 93 -5.02 -5.10 18.16
CA GLU A 93 -5.24 -5.41 19.57
C GLU A 93 -6.73 -5.56 19.89
N GLY A 94 -7.57 -4.63 19.43
CA GLY A 94 -9.01 -4.67 19.69
C GLY A 94 -9.73 -5.81 18.97
N LEU A 95 -9.30 -6.16 17.76
CA LEU A 95 -9.82 -7.33 17.04
C LEU A 95 -9.38 -8.65 17.70
N ALA A 96 -8.13 -8.75 18.16
CA ALA A 96 -7.62 -9.93 18.85
C ALA A 96 -8.30 -10.14 20.21
N ALA A 97 -8.58 -9.07 20.96
CA ALA A 97 -9.27 -9.14 22.24
C ALA A 97 -10.75 -9.56 22.12
N ALA A 98 -11.37 -9.31 20.96
CA ALA A 98 -12.77 -9.67 20.70
C ALA A 98 -12.95 -11.14 20.25
N GLU A 99 -11.89 -11.82 19.80
CA GLU A 99 -11.96 -13.25 19.48
C GLU A 99 -11.90 -14.09 20.76
N ALA A 100 -12.95 -14.88 21.02
CA ALA A 100 -13.03 -15.78 22.18
C ALA A 100 -12.04 -16.95 22.14
N VAL A 101 -11.44 -17.21 20.97
CA VAL A 101 -10.43 -18.27 20.78
C VAL A 101 -9.19 -17.61 20.18
N PRO A 102 -8.06 -17.52 20.92
CA PRO A 102 -6.83 -16.97 20.37
C PRO A 102 -6.32 -17.90 19.25
N LYS A 103 -6.37 -17.43 18.00
CA LYS A 103 -5.72 -18.10 16.87
C LYS A 103 -4.25 -17.71 16.83
N THR A 104 -3.37 -18.68 17.07
CA THR A 104 -1.93 -18.47 16.88
C THR A 104 -1.61 -18.36 15.40
N VAL A 105 -1.20 -17.18 14.95
CA VAL A 105 -0.69 -16.94 13.59
C VAL A 105 0.80 -16.66 13.70
N MET A 106 1.63 -17.49 13.05
CA MET A 106 3.08 -17.25 12.97
C MET A 106 3.36 -16.37 11.74
N ILE A 107 4.07 -15.26 11.95
CA ILE A 107 4.52 -14.37 10.87
C ILE A 107 6.03 -14.56 10.72
N ASP A 108 6.49 -15.11 9.60
CA ASP A 108 7.91 -15.12 9.24
C ASP A 108 8.27 -13.87 8.42
N ALA A 109 9.43 -13.27 8.70
CA ALA A 109 9.96 -12.17 7.92
C ALA A 109 11.27 -12.60 7.25
N THR A 110 11.31 -12.59 5.92
CA THR A 110 12.54 -12.81 5.17
C THR A 110 13.22 -11.47 4.88
N TYR A 111 14.33 -11.19 5.55
CA TYR A 111 15.18 -10.02 5.27
C TYR A 111 16.41 -10.45 4.47
N LEU A 112 16.55 -9.99 3.23
CA LEU A 112 17.79 -10.12 2.46
C LEU A 112 18.66 -8.89 2.68
N LYS A 113 19.82 -9.06 3.33
CA LYS A 113 20.82 -8.00 3.47
C LYS A 113 21.37 -7.66 2.09
N ALA A 114 21.20 -6.41 1.64
CA ALA A 114 21.81 -5.95 0.41
C ALA A 114 23.35 -5.98 0.53
N HIS A 115 24.02 -6.60 -0.45
CA HIS A 115 25.48 -6.58 -0.51
C HIS A 115 25.98 -5.14 -0.73
N ARG A 116 27.12 -4.76 -0.13
CA ARG A 116 27.69 -3.39 -0.16
C ARG A 116 27.77 -2.76 -1.56
N THR A 117 27.93 -3.56 -2.61
CA THR A 117 28.00 -3.10 -4.00
C THR A 117 26.65 -2.67 -4.59
N ALA A 118 25.51 -2.98 -3.95
CA ALA A 118 24.19 -2.54 -4.40
C ALA A 118 23.91 -1.06 -4.11
N SER A 119 24.68 -0.43 -3.20
CA SER A 119 24.40 0.93 -2.70
C SER A 119 25.10 2.06 -3.46
N SER A 120 25.84 1.78 -4.55
CA SER A 120 26.74 2.76 -5.19
C SER A 120 26.27 3.36 -6.53
N LEU A 121 25.00 3.21 -6.93
CA LEU A 121 24.46 3.92 -8.10
C LEU A 121 24.22 5.40 -7.78
N ARG A 122 25.28 6.20 -7.81
CA ARG A 122 25.21 7.67 -7.83
C ARG A 122 24.50 8.10 -9.11
N VAL A 123 23.27 8.60 -9.01
CA VAL A 123 22.56 9.25 -10.12
C VAL A 123 23.42 10.40 -10.63
N LYS A 124 23.99 10.25 -11.83
CA LYS A 124 24.72 11.30 -12.52
C LYS A 124 23.69 12.36 -12.95
N LYS A 125 23.69 13.54 -12.32
CA LYS A 125 22.92 14.69 -12.83
C LYS A 125 23.43 14.97 -14.25
N ILE A 126 22.58 14.77 -15.25
CA ILE A 126 22.82 15.23 -16.61
C ILE A 126 22.66 16.76 -16.55
N PRO A 127 23.71 17.57 -16.80
CA PRO A 127 23.53 18.99 -16.97
C PRO A 127 22.77 19.18 -18.28
N TRP A 128 21.58 19.73 -18.20
CA TRP A 128 20.83 20.16 -19.37
C TRP A 128 21.66 21.24 -20.08
N ALA A 129 22.07 20.94 -21.32
CA ALA A 129 22.70 21.91 -22.18
C ALA A 129 21.65 22.95 -22.57
N ARG A 130 21.85 24.21 -22.16
CA ARG A 130 21.10 25.33 -22.73
C ARG A 130 21.68 25.60 -24.12
N ALA A 131 21.08 24.97 -25.13
CA ALA A 131 21.32 25.29 -26.53
C ALA A 131 20.48 26.52 -26.93
N GLY A 132 21.17 27.53 -27.50
CA GLY A 132 20.64 28.49 -28.48
C GLY A 132 19.75 29.63 -27.96
N ALA A 133 20.18 30.88 -28.21
CA ALA A 133 19.75 31.66 -29.39
C ALA A 133 19.73 33.16 -29.09
N GLY A 134 20.25 33.95 -30.04
CA GLY A 134 19.93 35.38 -30.21
C GLY A 134 20.96 36.34 -29.65
#